data_AF-A0A3B1BHQ3-F1
#
_entry.id   AF-A0A3B1BHQ3-F1
#
_cell.length_a   1.000
_cell.length_b   1.000
_cell.length_c   1.000
_cell.angle_alpha   90.00
_cell.angle_beta   90.00
_cell.angle_gamma   90.00
#
_symmetry.space_group_name_H-M   'P 1'
#
loop_
_entity.id
_entity.type
_entity.pdbx_description
1 polymer ?
#
loop_
_entity_poly.entity_id
_entity_poly.type
_entity_poly.pdbx_seq_one_letter_code
_entity_poly.pdbx_strand_id
1 'polypeptide(L)'
;MTKPTHQNNCGCCAGISQATPVRLHNLPSQNTLAYRIGTHSTFKQSMLAALSNAQRPALLPLGTRDDDDFTLACLDGVATMLDVLTFYQERYANEHFLATSTERRSVLEMAQLIGYELSPGVASATHLAFTLQETPGIPTNSADPIIIPARTRVQSVPGQNEEPQIFETTEDIEARSHWNAVAVQTTLPYVPDHGDLDIYIDGLNNNVEAGDAILIVGQDRMDKPGSERWDIRVIKQIEKDTDKLRTRLVWNVPLGHNNPSIQPSNINVKLYIFRKRASLFGHNAPDPRVMVKNRRDKFNGLLTGARSTLKWANFRIKNNQIDLASPEDNVVAGSWIALVSNEDDMGSADLPGYVELYRAEKVSSMSRTDYGMSSKITRIEIDTTENISHFALQETLALVASEELPIHRRPLRYPVFSDTLHLHTHIDGLVANQYLSISGQRQRLKVAPGITGLSLQREDGSNTLNESDSV
;
A
#
# COMPACT_ATOMS: atom_id res chain seq x y z
N MET A 1 -6.49 -106.50 27.48
CA MET A 1 -6.42 -105.32 26.59
C MET A 1 -7.80 -105.10 26.00
N THR A 2 -8.42 -104.00 26.39
CA THR A 2 -9.84 -103.68 26.26
C THR A 2 -10.18 -103.14 24.86
N LYS A 3 -11.31 -103.61 24.31
CA LYS A 3 -11.95 -103.14 23.07
C LYS A 3 -12.32 -101.64 23.16
N PRO A 4 -12.35 -100.92 22.03
CA PRO A 4 -13.25 -99.79 21.85
C PRO A 4 -14.41 -100.21 20.93
N THR A 5 -15.60 -100.26 21.51
CA THR A 5 -16.88 -100.06 20.83
C THR A 5 -17.37 -98.68 21.20
N HIS A 6 -17.67 -97.81 20.23
CA HIS A 6 -18.83 -96.89 20.23
C HIS A 6 -18.76 -95.97 19.00
N GLN A 7 -19.55 -96.29 17.98
CA GLN A 7 -20.12 -95.29 17.08
C GLN A 7 -21.15 -94.51 17.91
N ASN A 8 -20.92 -93.21 18.10
CA ASN A 8 -21.90 -92.30 18.70
C ASN A 8 -22.95 -91.93 17.65
N ASN A 9 -24.08 -92.63 17.67
CA ASN A 9 -25.36 -92.08 17.22
C ASN A 9 -25.82 -91.06 18.28
N CYS A 10 -25.79 -89.76 17.98
CA CYS A 10 -26.53 -88.77 18.77
C CYS A 10 -26.87 -87.54 17.92
N GLY A 11 -28.17 -87.36 17.62
CA GLY A 11 -28.69 -86.20 16.90
C GLY A 11 -30.13 -86.35 16.36
N CYS A 12 -30.59 -87.59 16.10
CA CYS A 12 -31.93 -87.82 15.50
C CYS A 12 -33.12 -87.71 16.48
N CYS A 13 -32.93 -87.27 17.72
CA CYS A 13 -34.00 -87.13 18.72
C CYS A 13 -34.03 -85.75 19.42
N ALA A 14 -33.39 -84.72 18.86
CA ALA A 14 -33.65 -83.35 19.31
C ALA A 14 -35.08 -82.98 18.89
N GLY A 15 -36.03 -83.14 19.82
CA GLY A 15 -37.44 -82.80 19.59
C GLY A 15 -37.61 -81.35 19.12
N ILE A 16 -38.79 -81.04 18.57
CA ILE A 16 -39.13 -79.71 18.05
C ILE A 16 -38.93 -78.69 19.19
N SER A 17 -37.87 -77.89 19.12
CA SER A 17 -37.52 -76.89 20.13
C SER A 17 -37.98 -75.49 19.69
N GLN A 18 -38.35 -74.65 20.65
CA GLN A 18 -38.64 -73.24 20.38
C GLN A 18 -37.36 -72.52 19.94
N ALA A 19 -37.40 -71.88 18.77
CA ALA A 19 -36.30 -71.13 18.15
C ALA A 19 -36.46 -69.60 18.27
N THR A 20 -37.64 -69.12 18.63
CA THR A 20 -37.98 -67.69 18.78
C THR A 20 -38.58 -67.39 20.15
N PRO A 21 -38.36 -66.20 20.73
CA PRO A 21 -37.58 -65.09 20.17
C PRO A 21 -36.07 -65.34 20.24
N VAL A 22 -35.36 -65.00 19.16
CA VAL A 22 -33.90 -64.97 19.14
C VAL A 22 -33.42 -63.82 20.02
N ARG A 23 -32.37 -64.08 20.82
CA ARG A 23 -31.75 -63.04 21.65
C ARG A 23 -31.10 -61.99 20.75
N LEU A 24 -31.52 -60.74 20.89
CA LEU A 24 -30.89 -59.61 20.22
C LEU A 24 -29.48 -59.40 20.75
N HIS A 25 -28.51 -59.34 19.84
CA HIS A 25 -27.11 -59.10 20.17
C HIS A 25 -26.46 -58.28 19.05
N ASN A 26 -26.19 -57.00 19.34
CA ASN A 26 -25.52 -56.07 18.44
C ASN A 26 -24.14 -55.73 19.01
N LEU A 27 -23.10 -55.86 18.19
CA LEU A 27 -21.76 -55.45 18.58
C LEU A 27 -21.65 -53.91 18.51
N PRO A 28 -20.77 -53.28 19.30
CA PRO A 28 -20.51 -51.84 19.17
C PRO A 28 -20.09 -51.47 17.75
N SER A 29 -20.44 -50.25 17.32
CA SER A 29 -20.00 -49.64 16.05
C SER A 29 -20.49 -50.32 14.77
N GLN A 30 -21.60 -51.05 14.83
CA GLN A 30 -22.25 -51.55 13.62
C GLN A 30 -23.00 -50.44 12.89
N ASN A 31 -22.94 -50.45 11.55
CA ASN A 31 -23.66 -49.50 10.70
C ASN A 31 -25.14 -49.89 10.50
N THR A 32 -25.56 -51.04 11.05
CA THR A 32 -26.94 -51.52 11.04
C THR A 32 -27.21 -52.32 12.31
N LEU A 33 -28.36 -52.10 12.93
CA LEU A 33 -28.86 -52.91 14.04
C LEU A 33 -29.59 -54.14 13.51
N ALA A 34 -29.19 -55.32 13.97
CA ALA A 34 -29.96 -56.54 13.86
C ALA A 34 -31.01 -56.55 14.98
N TYR A 35 -32.27 -56.35 14.61
CA TYR A 35 -33.39 -56.27 15.56
C TYR A 35 -34.47 -57.34 15.30
N ARG A 36 -34.25 -58.23 14.34
CA ARG A 36 -35.17 -59.34 14.10
C ARG A 36 -35.08 -60.43 15.17
N ILE A 37 -36.22 -60.77 15.75
CA ILE A 37 -36.33 -61.85 16.76
C ILE A 37 -36.66 -63.22 16.15
N GLY A 38 -36.79 -63.27 14.82
CA GLY A 38 -37.09 -64.47 14.06
C GLY A 38 -37.33 -64.17 12.60
N THR A 39 -37.41 -65.23 11.80
CA THR A 39 -37.92 -65.26 10.43
C THR A 39 -39.17 -66.13 10.38
N HIS A 40 -39.93 -66.07 9.28
CA HIS A 40 -41.09 -66.92 9.05
C HIS A 40 -40.88 -68.38 9.48
N SER A 41 -39.81 -69.02 8.99
CA SER A 41 -39.52 -70.44 9.26
C SER A 41 -39.31 -70.72 10.76
N THR A 42 -38.56 -69.86 11.44
CA THR A 42 -38.27 -70.01 12.87
C THR A 42 -39.49 -69.75 13.76
N PHE A 43 -40.39 -68.83 13.36
CA PHE A 43 -41.67 -68.61 14.06
C PHE A 43 -42.60 -69.79 13.88
N LYS A 44 -42.79 -70.28 12.65
CA LYS A 44 -43.61 -71.48 12.36
C LYS A 44 -43.10 -72.69 13.14
N GLN A 45 -41.79 -72.93 13.13
CA GLN A 45 -41.16 -74.01 13.90
C GLN A 45 -41.40 -73.86 15.41
N SER A 46 -41.28 -72.66 15.97
CA SER A 46 -41.49 -72.42 17.41
C SER A 46 -42.94 -72.62 17.83
N MET A 47 -43.89 -72.26 16.97
CA MET A 47 -45.31 -72.51 17.21
C MET A 47 -45.67 -73.98 17.08
N LEU A 48 -45.08 -74.70 16.11
CA LEU A 48 -45.18 -76.16 16.01
C LEU A 48 -44.61 -76.86 17.25
N ALA A 49 -43.46 -76.40 17.75
CA ALA A 49 -42.88 -76.89 19.01
C ALA A 49 -43.84 -76.69 20.19
N ALA A 50 -44.52 -75.54 20.21
CA ALA A 50 -45.45 -75.19 21.26
C ALA A 50 -46.74 -76.03 21.25
N LEU A 51 -47.19 -76.52 20.08
CA LEU A 51 -48.31 -77.47 19.99
C LEU A 51 -47.98 -78.81 20.65
N SER A 52 -46.71 -79.23 20.58
CA SER A 52 -46.22 -80.48 21.18
C SER A 52 -45.69 -80.31 22.61
N ASN A 53 -45.89 -79.14 23.24
CA ASN A 53 -45.40 -78.88 24.59
C ASN A 53 -46.31 -79.52 25.65
N ALA A 54 -45.75 -80.42 26.46
CA ALA A 54 -46.45 -81.10 27.56
C ALA A 54 -47.02 -80.15 28.62
N GLN A 55 -46.48 -78.94 28.74
CA GLN A 55 -46.98 -77.88 29.63
C GLN A 55 -48.26 -77.21 29.10
N ARG A 56 -48.68 -77.52 27.86
CA ARG A 56 -49.90 -77.01 27.22
C ARG A 56 -50.82 -78.17 26.83
N PRO A 57 -51.35 -78.93 27.81
CA PRO A 57 -52.09 -80.16 27.54
C PRO A 57 -53.32 -79.97 26.66
N ALA A 58 -53.95 -78.78 26.71
CA ALA A 58 -55.08 -78.43 25.86
C ALA A 58 -54.75 -78.40 24.35
N LEU A 59 -53.47 -78.29 23.97
CA LEU A 59 -53.02 -78.22 22.57
C LEU A 59 -52.53 -79.58 22.03
N LEU A 60 -52.28 -80.56 22.91
CA LEU A 60 -51.83 -81.90 22.52
C LEU A 60 -52.78 -82.63 21.54
N PRO A 61 -54.11 -82.42 21.56
CA PRO A 61 -55.00 -83.00 20.55
C PRO A 61 -54.73 -82.51 19.11
N LEU A 62 -54.05 -81.36 18.94
CA LEU A 62 -53.69 -80.79 17.64
C LEU A 62 -52.40 -81.45 17.09
N GLY A 63 -52.46 -82.76 16.91
CA GLY A 63 -51.31 -83.62 16.57
C GLY A 63 -50.99 -83.74 15.08
N THR A 64 -51.87 -83.26 14.19
CA THR A 64 -51.63 -83.30 12.74
C THR A 64 -50.46 -82.41 12.34
N ARG A 65 -49.66 -82.88 11.37
CA ARG A 65 -48.48 -82.19 10.84
C ARG A 65 -48.54 -82.08 9.30
N ASP A 66 -49.74 -82.23 8.75
CA ASP A 66 -50.02 -82.02 7.34
C ASP A 66 -50.20 -80.52 7.06
N ASP A 67 -49.51 -79.99 6.05
CA ASP A 67 -49.58 -78.58 5.70
C ASP A 67 -50.98 -78.17 5.21
N ASP A 68 -51.81 -79.13 4.80
CA ASP A 68 -53.22 -78.92 4.43
C ASP A 68 -54.16 -78.74 5.64
N ASP A 69 -53.67 -78.89 6.89
CA ASP A 69 -54.47 -78.68 8.10
C ASP A 69 -54.69 -77.20 8.42
N PHE A 70 -55.93 -76.84 8.78
CA PHE A 70 -56.31 -75.46 9.12
C PHE A 70 -55.48 -74.88 10.29
N THR A 71 -55.11 -75.69 11.28
CA THR A 71 -54.27 -75.24 12.40
C THR A 71 -52.89 -74.82 11.90
N LEU A 72 -52.29 -75.60 11.00
CA LEU A 72 -50.97 -75.29 10.44
C LEU A 72 -51.03 -74.10 9.49
N ALA A 73 -52.10 -73.95 8.71
CA ALA A 73 -52.34 -72.76 7.89
C ALA A 73 -52.47 -71.49 8.75
N CYS A 74 -53.15 -71.56 9.90
CA CYS A 74 -53.21 -70.46 10.86
C CYS A 74 -51.83 -70.12 11.44
N LEU A 75 -51.03 -71.14 11.80
CA LEU A 75 -49.66 -70.90 12.29
C LEU A 75 -48.76 -70.28 11.21
N ASP A 76 -48.90 -70.68 9.96
CA ASP A 76 -48.18 -70.11 8.81
C ASP A 76 -48.56 -68.63 8.59
N GLY A 77 -49.86 -68.32 8.64
CA GLY A 77 -50.35 -66.93 8.58
C GLY A 77 -49.82 -66.05 9.72
N VAL A 78 -49.81 -66.56 10.95
CA VAL A 78 -49.23 -65.85 12.11
C VAL A 78 -47.72 -65.69 11.96
N ALA A 79 -47.00 -66.71 11.47
CA ALA A 79 -45.57 -66.63 11.23
C ALA A 79 -45.22 -65.55 10.19
N THR A 80 -46.04 -65.41 9.14
CA THR A 80 -45.89 -64.36 8.12
C THR A 80 -46.12 -62.98 8.72
N MET A 81 -47.17 -62.82 9.52
CA MET A 81 -47.43 -61.57 10.24
C MET A 81 -46.25 -61.17 11.14
N LEU A 82 -45.69 -62.12 11.89
CA LEU A 82 -44.57 -61.88 12.80
C LEU A 82 -43.27 -61.50 12.05
N ASP A 83 -43.02 -62.11 10.88
CA ASP A 83 -41.85 -61.76 10.05
C ASP A 83 -41.94 -60.33 9.50
N VAL A 84 -43.13 -59.94 9.01
CA VAL A 84 -43.36 -58.55 8.55
C VAL A 84 -43.24 -57.55 9.70
N LEU A 85 -43.79 -57.86 10.87
CA LEU A 85 -43.67 -56.99 12.05
C LEU A 85 -42.22 -56.81 12.49
N THR A 86 -41.45 -57.90 12.54
CA THR A 86 -40.05 -57.84 12.97
C THR A 86 -39.17 -57.11 11.96
N PHE A 87 -39.50 -57.18 10.67
CA PHE A 87 -38.86 -56.42 9.60
C PHE A 87 -39.06 -54.91 9.77
N TYR A 88 -40.29 -54.46 10.00
CA TYR A 88 -40.56 -53.03 10.20
C TYR A 88 -39.95 -52.50 11.50
N GLN A 89 -40.00 -53.28 12.58
CA GLN A 89 -39.34 -52.90 13.84
C GLN A 89 -37.84 -52.72 13.67
N GLU A 90 -37.17 -53.58 12.89
CA GLU A 90 -35.75 -53.41 12.58
C GLU A 90 -35.47 -52.13 11.81
N ARG A 91 -36.30 -51.79 10.82
CA ARG A 91 -36.14 -50.52 10.09
C ARG A 91 -36.36 -49.31 10.99
N TYR A 92 -37.38 -49.31 11.83
CA TYR A 92 -37.59 -48.23 12.80
C TYR A 92 -36.44 -48.12 13.80
N ALA A 93 -35.94 -49.24 14.30
CA ALA A 93 -34.80 -49.24 15.23
C ALA A 93 -33.55 -48.63 14.58
N ASN A 94 -33.27 -48.95 13.32
CA ASN A 94 -32.14 -48.37 12.58
C ASN A 94 -32.29 -46.86 12.37
N GLU A 95 -33.52 -46.35 12.19
CA GLU A 95 -33.75 -44.91 12.01
C GLU A 95 -33.69 -44.08 13.30
N HIS A 96 -33.66 -44.71 14.48
CA HIS A 96 -33.60 -44.02 15.78
C HIS A 96 -32.18 -43.73 16.30
N PHE A 97 -31.12 -44.12 15.58
CA PHE A 97 -29.75 -43.84 15.98
C PHE A 97 -28.97 -43.18 14.85
N LEU A 98 -28.29 -42.07 15.16
CA LEU A 98 -27.56 -41.26 14.17
C LEU A 98 -26.57 -42.05 13.30
N ALA A 99 -25.94 -43.09 13.86
CA ALA A 99 -24.97 -43.92 13.14
C ALA A 99 -25.60 -44.93 12.18
N THR A 100 -26.90 -45.22 12.31
CA THR A 100 -27.60 -46.26 11.53
C THR A 100 -28.75 -45.71 10.68
N SER A 101 -29.20 -44.49 10.94
CA SER A 101 -30.29 -43.87 10.16
C SER A 101 -29.85 -43.59 8.73
N THR A 102 -30.73 -43.89 7.79
CA THR A 102 -30.50 -43.67 6.36
C THR A 102 -31.34 -42.55 5.79
N GLU A 103 -32.52 -42.29 6.39
CA GLU A 103 -33.39 -41.22 5.94
C GLU A 103 -32.87 -39.86 6.40
N ARG A 104 -32.74 -38.92 5.45
CA ARG A 104 -32.28 -37.54 5.73
C ARG A 104 -33.14 -36.88 6.81
N ARG A 105 -34.45 -37.16 6.82
CA ARG A 105 -35.37 -36.62 7.82
C ARG A 105 -35.04 -37.13 9.22
N SER A 106 -34.81 -38.42 9.42
CA SER A 106 -34.46 -38.99 10.73
C SER A 106 -33.19 -38.34 11.31
N VAL A 107 -32.16 -38.19 10.46
CA VAL A 107 -30.91 -37.52 10.84
C VAL A 107 -31.15 -36.06 11.24
N LEU A 108 -31.95 -35.33 10.46
CA LEU A 108 -32.30 -33.93 10.75
C LEU A 108 -33.03 -33.78 12.08
N GLU A 109 -34.08 -34.57 12.31
CA GLU A 109 -34.91 -34.49 13.52
C GLU A 109 -34.08 -34.85 14.77
N MET A 110 -33.19 -35.86 14.67
CA MET A 110 -32.27 -36.19 15.76
C MET A 110 -31.20 -35.12 15.99
N ALA A 111 -30.68 -34.49 14.94
CA ALA A 111 -29.71 -33.40 15.07
C ALA A 111 -30.36 -32.15 15.70
N GLN A 112 -31.64 -31.89 15.41
CA GLN A 112 -32.39 -30.81 16.06
C GLN A 112 -32.55 -31.02 17.56
N LEU A 113 -32.65 -32.27 18.05
CA LEU A 113 -32.72 -32.56 19.49
C LEU A 113 -31.47 -32.10 20.26
N ILE A 114 -30.31 -32.02 19.60
CA ILE A 114 -29.06 -31.50 20.19
C ILE A 114 -28.79 -30.02 19.84
N GLY A 115 -29.78 -29.33 19.26
CA GLY A 115 -29.70 -27.92 18.89
C GLY A 115 -28.93 -27.65 17.59
N TYR A 116 -28.67 -28.67 16.77
CA TYR A 116 -28.04 -28.50 15.46
C TYR A 116 -29.10 -28.35 14.36
N GLU A 117 -29.06 -27.22 13.67
CA GLU A 117 -29.85 -26.97 12.46
C GLU A 117 -28.92 -26.95 11.24
N LEU A 118 -29.30 -27.67 10.17
CA LEU A 118 -28.51 -27.69 8.95
C LEU A 118 -28.54 -26.30 8.29
N SER A 119 -27.37 -25.81 7.87
CA SER A 119 -27.29 -24.54 7.16
C SER A 119 -28.19 -24.54 5.93
N PRO A 120 -29.02 -23.49 5.75
CA PRO A 120 -29.87 -23.38 4.57
C PRO A 120 -29.02 -23.24 3.30
N GLY A 121 -29.64 -23.40 2.14
CA GLY A 121 -29.00 -23.02 0.89
C GLY A 121 -28.64 -21.53 0.91
N VAL A 122 -27.37 -21.21 0.67
CA VAL A 122 -26.85 -19.83 0.68
C VAL A 122 -26.76 -19.32 -0.75
N ALA A 123 -27.28 -18.12 -1.00
CA ALA A 123 -27.13 -17.46 -2.30
C ALA A 123 -25.69 -16.99 -2.51
N SER A 124 -25.21 -16.98 -3.75
CA SER A 124 -23.94 -16.35 -4.09
C SER A 124 -24.03 -14.83 -3.91
N ALA A 125 -22.99 -14.21 -3.36
CA ALA A 125 -22.88 -12.76 -3.20
C ALA A 125 -21.61 -12.23 -3.89
N THR A 126 -21.68 -11.02 -4.42
CA THR A 126 -20.53 -10.30 -5.01
C THR A 126 -20.72 -8.79 -4.85
N HIS A 127 -19.62 -8.04 -4.91
CA HIS A 127 -19.67 -6.58 -4.99
C HIS A 127 -19.85 -6.12 -6.44
N LEU A 128 -20.59 -5.02 -6.62
CA LEU A 128 -20.79 -4.35 -7.90
C LEU A 128 -20.30 -2.91 -7.79
N ALA A 129 -19.61 -2.44 -8.84
CA ALA A 129 -19.20 -1.05 -8.98
C ALA A 129 -19.97 -0.44 -10.16
N PHE A 130 -20.68 0.65 -9.91
CA PHE A 130 -21.45 1.37 -10.92
C PHE A 130 -20.69 2.60 -11.38
N THR A 131 -20.49 2.74 -12.69
CA THR A 131 -19.99 3.97 -13.30
C THR A 131 -21.16 4.75 -13.89
N LEU A 132 -21.37 5.99 -13.45
CA LEU A 132 -22.46 6.85 -13.92
C LEU A 132 -22.02 7.66 -15.15
N GLN A 133 -22.91 7.82 -16.13
CA GLN A 133 -22.64 8.71 -17.26
C GLN A 133 -22.83 10.17 -16.83
N GLU A 134 -21.89 11.04 -17.21
CA GLU A 134 -22.01 12.48 -16.98
C GLU A 134 -22.97 13.11 -18.00
N THR A 135 -23.87 13.97 -17.51
CA THR A 135 -24.76 14.75 -18.37
C THR A 135 -24.03 16.00 -18.88
N PRO A 136 -23.89 16.19 -20.20
CA PRO A 136 -23.23 17.38 -20.75
C PRO A 136 -23.92 18.67 -20.28
N GLY A 137 -23.14 19.61 -19.74
CA GLY A 137 -23.61 20.94 -19.34
C GLY A 137 -23.97 21.11 -17.86
N ILE A 138 -23.91 20.06 -17.04
CA ILE A 138 -24.02 20.15 -15.57
C ILE A 138 -22.61 19.99 -14.98
N PRO A 139 -22.14 20.89 -14.08
CA PRO A 139 -20.84 20.72 -13.44
C PRO A 139 -20.81 19.42 -12.63
N THR A 140 -19.73 18.65 -12.77
CA THR A 140 -19.51 17.33 -12.11
C THR A 140 -19.63 17.36 -10.59
N ASN A 141 -19.29 18.48 -9.96
CA ASN A 141 -19.37 18.66 -8.50
C ASN A 141 -20.74 19.18 -8.01
N SER A 142 -21.70 19.36 -8.92
CA SER A 142 -23.00 19.98 -8.63
C SER A 142 -24.19 19.06 -8.88
N ALA A 143 -23.94 17.80 -9.26
CA ALA A 143 -25.00 16.82 -9.44
C ALA A 143 -25.43 16.26 -8.07
N ASP A 144 -26.73 16.36 -7.78
CA ASP A 144 -27.34 15.67 -6.65
C ASP A 144 -27.07 14.16 -6.73
N PRO A 145 -26.93 13.48 -5.58
CA PRO A 145 -26.75 12.03 -5.57
C PRO A 145 -27.89 11.31 -6.28
N ILE A 146 -27.53 10.29 -7.07
CA ILE A 146 -28.49 9.38 -7.70
C ILE A 146 -28.58 8.13 -6.83
N ILE A 147 -29.80 7.73 -6.49
CA ILE A 147 -30.04 6.47 -5.76
C ILE A 147 -30.24 5.35 -6.77
N ILE A 148 -29.38 4.33 -6.68
CA ILE A 148 -29.60 3.04 -7.31
C ILE A 148 -30.39 2.20 -6.30
N PRO A 149 -31.67 1.92 -6.54
CA PRO A 149 -32.52 1.29 -5.53
C PRO A 149 -32.07 -0.14 -5.23
N ALA A 150 -32.39 -0.61 -4.03
CA ALA A 150 -32.36 -2.01 -3.68
C ALA A 150 -33.20 -2.81 -4.69
N ARG A 151 -32.82 -4.07 -4.91
CA ARG A 151 -33.40 -4.97 -5.91
C ARG A 151 -33.17 -4.54 -7.37
N THR A 152 -32.20 -3.66 -7.62
CA THR A 152 -31.72 -3.41 -8.98
C THR A 152 -31.09 -4.69 -9.51
N ARG A 153 -31.67 -5.23 -10.59
CA ARG A 153 -31.23 -6.50 -11.17
C ARG A 153 -30.04 -6.29 -12.10
N VAL A 154 -29.05 -7.15 -11.96
CA VAL A 154 -27.92 -7.26 -12.90
C VAL A 154 -27.76 -8.70 -13.35
N GLN A 155 -27.13 -8.90 -14.50
CA GLN A 155 -26.91 -10.22 -15.08
C GLN A 155 -25.41 -10.41 -15.31
N SER A 156 -24.88 -11.58 -14.92
CA SER A 156 -23.50 -11.92 -15.24
C SER A 156 -23.31 -12.11 -16.74
N VAL A 157 -22.11 -11.83 -17.24
CA VAL A 157 -21.70 -12.21 -18.59
C VAL A 157 -21.14 -13.63 -18.51
N PRO A 158 -21.82 -14.65 -19.05
CA PRO A 158 -21.36 -16.03 -18.94
C PRO A 158 -20.10 -16.30 -19.78
N GLY A 159 -19.26 -17.23 -19.32
CA GLY A 159 -18.20 -17.81 -20.13
C GLY A 159 -18.72 -18.73 -21.24
N GLN A 160 -17.80 -19.33 -22.00
CA GLN A 160 -18.17 -20.29 -23.05
C GLN A 160 -18.77 -21.56 -22.42
N ASN A 161 -20.04 -21.85 -22.73
CA ASN A 161 -20.87 -22.93 -22.17
C ASN A 161 -21.40 -22.70 -20.74
N GLU A 162 -21.47 -21.44 -20.26
CA GLU A 162 -22.13 -21.10 -19.00
C GLU A 162 -23.48 -20.44 -19.22
N GLU A 163 -24.38 -20.57 -18.24
CA GLU A 163 -25.65 -19.86 -18.23
C GLU A 163 -25.54 -18.55 -17.42
N PRO A 164 -26.14 -17.43 -17.89
CA PRO A 164 -26.13 -16.19 -17.15
C PRO A 164 -26.81 -16.32 -15.79
N GLN A 165 -26.19 -15.76 -14.75
CA GLN A 165 -26.76 -15.70 -13.41
C GLN A 165 -27.32 -14.30 -13.15
N ILE A 166 -28.52 -14.24 -12.58
CA ILE A 166 -29.17 -12.98 -12.22
C ILE A 166 -28.87 -12.68 -10.76
N PHE A 167 -28.38 -11.47 -10.51
CA PHE A 167 -28.17 -10.92 -9.17
C PHE A 167 -29.07 -9.71 -8.97
N GLU A 168 -29.28 -9.32 -7.71
CA GLU A 168 -29.95 -8.08 -7.35
C GLU A 168 -29.21 -7.37 -6.23
N THR A 169 -29.26 -6.03 -6.21
CA THR A 169 -28.71 -5.24 -5.11
C THR A 169 -29.50 -5.47 -3.83
N THR A 170 -28.84 -5.57 -2.69
CA THR A 170 -29.48 -5.82 -1.38
C THR A 170 -29.94 -4.55 -0.69
N GLU A 171 -29.37 -3.40 -1.05
CA GLU A 171 -29.61 -2.09 -0.43
C GLU A 171 -29.62 -0.97 -1.47
N ASP A 172 -30.12 0.19 -1.06
CA ASP A 172 -30.05 1.43 -1.85
C ASP A 172 -28.60 1.93 -1.88
N ILE A 173 -28.07 2.22 -3.08
CA ILE A 173 -26.70 2.69 -3.26
C ILE A 173 -26.75 4.14 -3.71
N GLU A 174 -26.21 5.04 -2.90
CA GLU A 174 -25.95 6.42 -3.31
C GLU A 174 -24.78 6.44 -4.30
N ALA A 175 -24.99 6.99 -5.48
CA ALA A 175 -23.99 7.07 -6.54
C ALA A 175 -23.87 8.50 -7.06
N ARG A 176 -22.64 8.93 -7.28
CA ARG A 176 -22.30 10.27 -7.80
C ARG A 176 -21.34 10.13 -8.97
N SER A 177 -21.54 10.88 -10.05
CA SER A 177 -20.67 10.78 -11.24
C SER A 177 -19.21 11.15 -10.94
N HIS A 178 -18.99 12.13 -10.06
CA HIS A 178 -17.64 12.52 -9.64
C HIS A 178 -16.93 11.48 -8.74
N TRP A 179 -17.58 10.36 -8.40
CA TRP A 179 -16.94 9.21 -7.73
C TRP A 179 -16.38 8.16 -8.70
N ASN A 180 -16.69 8.26 -10.00
CA ASN A 180 -16.31 7.23 -10.99
C ASN A 180 -14.80 6.95 -11.07
N ALA A 181 -13.97 7.99 -10.99
CA ALA A 181 -12.54 7.91 -11.24
C ALA A 181 -11.76 8.87 -10.33
N VAL A 182 -12.01 8.79 -9.02
CA VAL A 182 -11.26 9.59 -8.04
C VAL A 182 -9.79 9.17 -8.07
N ALA A 183 -8.93 10.12 -8.43
CA ALA A 183 -7.50 9.88 -8.43
C ALA A 183 -6.97 9.75 -6.99
N VAL A 184 -6.12 8.75 -6.77
CA VAL A 184 -5.34 8.64 -5.54
C VAL A 184 -4.25 9.72 -5.52
N GLN A 185 -3.82 10.11 -4.32
CA GLN A 185 -2.70 11.01 -4.17
C GLN A 185 -1.43 10.33 -4.67
N THR A 186 -0.80 10.91 -5.68
CA THR A 186 0.46 10.41 -6.28
C THR A 186 1.63 11.36 -6.04
N THR A 187 1.37 12.53 -5.46
CA THR A 187 2.37 13.57 -5.19
C THR A 187 2.10 14.32 -3.89
N LEU A 188 3.18 14.75 -3.24
CA LEU A 188 3.17 15.60 -2.05
C LEU A 188 3.68 17.00 -2.41
N PRO A 189 3.23 18.06 -1.71
CA PRO A 189 3.92 19.34 -1.73
C PRO A 189 5.41 19.12 -1.42
N TYR A 190 6.28 19.84 -2.13
CA TYR A 190 7.72 19.77 -1.83
C TYR A 190 8.00 20.59 -0.57
N VAL A 191 8.56 19.93 0.43
CA VAL A 191 9.12 20.54 1.64
C VAL A 191 10.55 20.02 1.72
N PRO A 192 11.58 20.89 1.62
CA PRO A 192 12.96 20.48 1.80
C PRO A 192 13.17 19.81 3.14
N ASP A 193 13.86 18.68 3.13
CA ASP A 193 14.33 18.02 4.35
C ASP A 193 15.86 17.96 4.38
N HIS A 194 16.42 17.85 5.58
CA HIS A 194 17.86 17.68 5.74
C HIS A 194 18.32 16.40 5.05
N GLY A 195 19.39 16.49 4.25
CA GLY A 195 19.86 15.35 3.48
C GLY A 195 19.30 15.23 2.06
N ASP A 196 18.32 16.05 1.66
CA ASP A 196 17.75 15.98 0.31
C ASP A 196 18.81 16.22 -0.78
N LEU A 197 18.69 15.46 -1.88
CA LEU A 197 19.61 15.48 -3.04
C LEU A 197 18.91 15.80 -4.37
N ASP A 198 17.60 16.01 -4.34
CA ASP A 198 16.83 16.30 -5.54
C ASP A 198 15.64 17.21 -5.29
N ILE A 199 15.21 17.87 -6.37
CA ILE A 199 13.95 18.61 -6.46
C ILE A 199 13.35 18.40 -7.84
N TYR A 200 12.03 18.52 -7.94
CA TYR A 200 11.32 18.53 -9.22
C TYR A 200 10.84 19.94 -9.54
N ILE A 201 10.91 20.33 -10.81
CA ILE A 201 10.39 21.61 -11.32
C ILE A 201 9.40 21.38 -12.45
N ASP A 202 8.45 22.30 -12.62
CA ASP A 202 7.43 22.23 -13.66
C ASP A 202 8.05 22.48 -15.03
N GLY A 203 7.59 21.75 -16.05
CA GLY A 203 8.00 21.91 -17.43
C GLY A 203 9.33 21.25 -17.81
N LEU A 204 9.64 21.30 -19.10
CA LEU A 204 10.82 20.68 -19.73
C LEU A 204 11.85 21.70 -20.26
N ASN A 205 11.43 22.97 -20.37
CA ASN A 205 12.16 24.05 -21.03
C ASN A 205 12.51 25.18 -20.04
N ASN A 206 13.23 24.82 -18.97
CA ASN A 206 13.64 25.75 -17.92
C ASN A 206 15.05 26.32 -18.11
N ASN A 207 15.68 26.07 -19.27
CA ASN A 207 17.07 26.44 -19.59
C ASN A 207 18.07 26.07 -18.48
N VAL A 208 17.87 24.90 -17.85
CA VAL A 208 18.73 24.39 -16.78
C VAL A 208 19.82 23.49 -17.36
N GLU A 209 21.04 23.65 -16.90
CA GLU A 209 22.20 22.86 -17.30
C GLU A 209 22.96 22.30 -16.09
N ALA A 210 23.69 21.20 -16.30
CA ALA A 210 24.58 20.68 -15.26
C ALA A 210 25.70 21.70 -15.01
N GLY A 211 25.95 22.00 -13.74
CA GLY A 211 26.84 23.07 -13.32
C GLY A 211 26.12 24.36 -12.95
N ASP A 212 24.83 24.52 -13.22
CA ASP A 212 24.08 25.70 -12.74
C ASP A 212 23.93 25.67 -11.23
N ALA A 213 23.99 26.86 -10.61
CA ALA A 213 23.77 27.03 -9.19
C ALA A 213 22.31 27.40 -8.93
N ILE A 214 21.66 26.65 -8.04
CA ILE A 214 20.30 26.90 -7.58
C ILE A 214 20.31 27.32 -6.12
N LEU A 215 19.32 28.11 -5.73
CA LEU A 215 19.05 28.56 -4.37
C LEU A 215 17.69 28.02 -3.93
N ILE A 216 17.67 27.36 -2.78
CA ILE A 216 16.46 27.02 -2.05
C ILE A 216 16.37 27.96 -0.84
N VAL A 217 15.32 28.78 -0.80
CA VAL A 217 15.11 29.80 0.23
C VAL A 217 13.63 29.94 0.53
N GLY A 218 13.25 30.26 1.76
CA GLY A 218 11.85 30.42 2.14
C GLY A 218 11.62 31.62 3.06
N GLN A 219 10.54 31.55 3.83
CA GLN A 219 10.05 32.64 4.66
C GLN A 219 11.08 33.12 5.69
N ASP A 220 11.94 32.23 6.20
CA ASP A 220 12.93 32.56 7.23
C ASP A 220 13.83 33.73 6.81
N ARG A 221 14.24 33.80 5.52
CA ARG A 221 15.05 34.90 4.99
C ARG A 221 14.26 36.18 4.74
N MET A 222 12.95 36.09 4.58
CA MET A 222 12.07 37.25 4.43
C MET A 222 11.82 37.93 5.78
N ASP A 223 11.68 37.13 6.83
CA ASP A 223 11.39 37.62 8.19
C ASP A 223 12.67 38.08 8.91
N LYS A 224 13.78 37.35 8.72
CA LYS A 224 15.08 37.68 9.30
C LYS A 224 16.16 37.66 8.22
N PRO A 225 16.68 38.83 7.80
CA PRO A 225 17.73 38.90 6.79
C PRO A 225 18.97 38.05 7.08
N GLY A 226 19.39 37.98 8.35
CA GLY A 226 20.49 37.15 8.83
C GLY A 226 20.10 35.72 9.21
N SER A 227 19.25 35.07 8.42
CA SER A 227 18.87 33.66 8.65
C SER A 227 19.76 32.75 7.81
N GLU A 228 20.34 31.73 8.41
CA GLU A 228 21.15 30.74 7.66
C GLU A 228 20.32 29.62 7.04
N ARG A 229 18.98 29.69 7.15
CA ARG A 229 18.06 28.68 6.60
C ARG A 229 17.82 28.90 5.11
N TRP A 230 18.85 28.60 4.33
CA TRP A 230 18.83 28.58 2.87
C TRP A 230 19.93 27.64 2.39
N ASP A 231 19.82 27.18 1.15
CA ASP A 231 20.78 26.26 0.58
C ASP A 231 21.09 26.63 -0.86
N ILE A 232 22.37 26.70 -1.21
CA ILE A 232 22.81 26.79 -2.60
C ILE A 232 23.41 25.47 -3.01
N ARG A 233 22.93 24.91 -4.12
CA ARG A 233 23.41 23.64 -4.67
C ARG A 233 23.75 23.80 -6.14
N VAL A 234 24.71 23.01 -6.61
CA VAL A 234 25.09 22.96 -8.01
C VAL A 234 24.50 21.72 -8.64
N ILE A 235 23.74 21.90 -9.72
CA ILE A 235 23.08 20.81 -10.43
C ILE A 235 24.15 19.88 -11.02
N LYS A 236 24.03 18.58 -10.79
CA LYS A 236 24.90 17.55 -11.35
C LYS A 236 24.24 16.75 -12.44
N GLN A 237 22.95 16.48 -12.29
CA GLN A 237 22.18 15.69 -13.23
C GLN A 237 20.78 16.26 -13.39
N ILE A 238 20.27 16.14 -14.61
CA ILE A 238 18.94 16.61 -14.99
C ILE A 238 18.22 15.43 -15.64
N GLU A 239 17.05 15.07 -15.10
CA GLU A 239 16.21 14.01 -15.64
C GLU A 239 14.88 14.62 -16.10
N LYS A 240 14.61 14.55 -17.40
CA LYS A 240 13.36 15.07 -17.97
C LYS A 240 12.32 13.95 -18.05
N ASP A 241 11.13 14.22 -17.53
CA ASP A 241 9.98 13.32 -17.57
C ASP A 241 8.94 13.92 -18.53
N THR A 242 8.92 13.43 -19.77
CA THR A 242 8.07 13.95 -20.84
C THR A 242 6.59 13.64 -20.63
N ASP A 243 6.28 12.53 -19.96
CA ASP A 243 4.90 12.08 -19.76
C ASP A 243 4.21 12.92 -18.68
N LYS A 244 4.97 13.38 -17.69
CA LYS A 244 4.47 14.24 -16.60
C LYS A 244 4.84 15.71 -16.76
N LEU A 245 5.50 16.09 -17.87
CA LEU A 245 5.93 17.45 -18.18
C LEU A 245 6.69 18.11 -17.01
N ARG A 246 7.65 17.38 -16.43
CA ARG A 246 8.45 17.85 -15.29
C ARG A 246 9.92 17.52 -15.46
N THR A 247 10.76 18.22 -14.73
CA THR A 247 12.22 18.00 -14.73
C THR A 247 12.71 17.78 -13.30
N ARG A 248 13.49 16.73 -13.07
CA ARG A 248 14.18 16.48 -11.80
C ARG A 248 15.60 17.05 -11.87
N LEU A 249 15.96 17.85 -10.89
CA LEU A 249 17.33 18.34 -10.70
C LEU A 249 17.95 17.55 -9.55
N VAL A 250 19.16 17.06 -9.75
CA VAL A 250 19.89 16.23 -8.78
C VAL A 250 21.27 16.85 -8.52
N TRP A 251 21.70 16.86 -7.26
CA TRP A 251 23.00 17.36 -6.81
C TRP A 251 23.63 16.37 -5.83
N ASN A 252 24.92 16.57 -5.50
CA ASN A 252 25.68 15.63 -4.67
C ASN A 252 25.79 16.05 -3.20
N VAL A 253 25.66 17.34 -2.91
CA VAL A 253 25.83 17.90 -1.56
C VAL A 253 24.45 17.95 -0.86
N PRO A 254 24.20 17.20 0.21
CA PRO A 254 22.89 17.16 0.87
C PRO A 254 22.42 18.54 1.32
N LEU A 255 21.10 18.80 1.32
CA LEU A 255 20.54 20.02 1.90
C LEU A 255 20.78 20.11 3.42
N GLY A 256 20.92 21.33 3.92
CA GLY A 256 21.24 21.62 5.32
C GLY A 256 22.73 21.54 5.64
N HIS A 257 23.09 22.03 6.81
CA HIS A 257 24.45 22.01 7.33
C HIS A 257 24.51 21.17 8.60
N ASN A 258 25.62 20.45 8.80
CA ASN A 258 25.83 19.62 9.99
C ASN A 258 26.59 20.35 11.10
N ASN A 259 27.41 21.34 10.74
CA ASN A 259 28.24 22.07 11.70
C ASN A 259 28.38 23.56 11.30
N PRO A 260 27.64 24.47 11.96
CA PRO A 260 26.56 24.20 12.91
C PRO A 260 25.38 23.49 12.24
N SER A 261 24.57 22.78 13.04
CA SER A 261 23.38 22.11 12.52
C SER A 261 22.34 23.13 12.11
N ILE A 262 22.11 23.28 10.80
CA ILE A 262 21.14 24.19 10.22
C ILE A 262 20.22 23.38 9.29
N GLN A 263 18.93 23.50 9.54
CA GLN A 263 17.89 22.89 8.74
C GLN A 263 17.58 23.75 7.50
N PRO A 264 17.26 23.15 6.35
CA PRO A 264 16.73 23.88 5.21
C PRO A 264 15.48 24.67 5.58
N SER A 265 15.17 25.73 4.82
CA SER A 265 13.88 26.42 4.99
C SER A 265 12.72 25.50 4.57
N ASN A 266 11.63 25.52 5.33
CA ASN A 266 10.48 24.62 5.15
C ASN A 266 9.13 25.35 5.03
N ILE A 267 9.11 26.68 5.07
CA ILE A 267 7.89 27.50 4.96
C ILE A 267 8.02 28.43 3.75
N ASN A 268 6.98 28.49 2.91
CA ASN A 268 6.93 29.30 1.68
C ASN A 268 8.22 29.17 0.83
N VAL A 269 8.68 27.93 0.66
CA VAL A 269 9.93 27.64 -0.03
C VAL A 269 9.82 27.99 -1.52
N LYS A 270 10.86 28.65 -2.00
CA LYS A 270 11.06 29.02 -3.38
C LYS A 270 12.40 28.49 -3.89
N LEU A 271 12.43 28.19 -5.18
CA LEU A 271 13.62 27.77 -5.89
C LEU A 271 14.01 28.88 -6.86
N TYR A 272 15.28 29.27 -6.82
CA TYR A 272 15.86 30.18 -7.79
C TYR A 272 17.04 29.52 -8.50
N ILE A 273 17.31 29.94 -9.72
CA ILE A 273 18.55 29.61 -10.46
C ILE A 273 19.34 30.88 -10.70
N PHE A 274 20.65 30.84 -10.47
CA PHE A 274 21.54 31.95 -10.81
C PHE A 274 22.01 31.83 -12.25
N ARG A 275 21.48 32.70 -13.13
CA ARG A 275 21.77 32.66 -14.56
C ARG A 275 23.16 33.18 -14.92
N LYS A 276 23.86 33.83 -13.99
CA LYS A 276 25.15 34.44 -14.27
C LYS A 276 26.14 34.36 -13.11
N ARG A 277 27.39 34.09 -13.47
CA ARG A 277 28.58 34.22 -12.63
C ARG A 277 29.28 35.53 -12.97
N ALA A 278 29.37 36.44 -12.00
CA ALA A 278 29.93 37.77 -12.15
C ALA A 278 31.10 37.98 -11.18
N SER A 279 31.95 38.95 -11.49
CA SER A 279 33.05 39.37 -10.62
C SER A 279 32.74 40.73 -9.99
N LEU A 280 33.29 40.96 -8.79
CA LEU A 280 33.16 42.25 -8.12
C LEU A 280 34.02 43.32 -8.79
N PHE A 281 33.60 44.59 -8.69
CA PHE A 281 34.40 45.72 -9.15
C PHE A 281 35.70 45.80 -8.33
N GLY A 282 36.83 45.74 -9.04
CA GLY A 282 38.16 45.67 -8.43
C GLY A 282 38.78 44.27 -8.45
N HIS A 283 38.09 43.23 -8.94
CA HIS A 283 38.65 41.88 -9.02
C HIS A 283 39.94 41.81 -9.87
N ASN A 284 40.04 42.66 -10.89
CA ASN A 284 41.19 42.80 -11.77
C ASN A 284 41.97 44.10 -11.51
N ALA A 285 41.83 44.69 -10.31
CA ALA A 285 42.57 45.88 -9.95
C ALA A 285 44.09 45.64 -10.02
N PRO A 286 44.85 46.54 -10.65
CA PRO A 286 46.29 46.39 -10.76
C PRO A 286 46.97 46.50 -9.39
N ASP A 287 48.07 45.78 -9.20
CA ASP A 287 48.86 45.87 -7.97
C ASP A 287 49.47 47.28 -7.85
N PRO A 288 49.15 48.07 -6.79
CA PRO A 288 49.67 49.43 -6.67
C PRO A 288 51.21 49.48 -6.55
N ARG A 289 51.86 48.38 -6.17
CA ARG A 289 53.33 48.29 -6.08
C ARG A 289 54.01 48.45 -7.44
N VAL A 290 53.32 48.14 -8.55
CA VAL A 290 53.89 48.37 -9.89
C VAL A 290 53.85 49.83 -10.32
N MET A 291 52.99 50.65 -9.70
CA MET A 291 52.80 52.06 -10.06
C MET A 291 53.65 53.03 -9.24
N VAL A 292 54.14 52.60 -8.06
CA VAL A 292 54.80 53.49 -7.10
C VAL A 292 56.26 53.11 -6.88
N LYS A 293 57.17 53.83 -7.56
CA LYS A 293 58.64 53.68 -7.36
C LYS A 293 59.17 54.40 -6.10
N ASN A 294 58.55 55.53 -5.74
CA ASN A 294 58.78 56.28 -4.50
C ASN A 294 57.45 56.92 -4.11
N ARG A 295 56.98 56.74 -2.87
CA ARG A 295 55.71 57.32 -2.37
C ARG A 295 55.87 58.84 -2.27
N ARG A 296 55.77 59.54 -3.40
CA ARG A 296 55.58 61.00 -3.45
C ARG A 296 54.11 61.30 -3.15
N ASP A 297 53.82 62.52 -2.72
CA ASP A 297 52.52 62.99 -2.22
C ASP A 297 51.32 62.78 -3.17
N LYS A 298 51.59 62.43 -4.44
CA LYS A 298 50.59 62.23 -5.51
C LYS A 298 49.63 61.05 -5.33
N PHE A 299 49.90 60.12 -4.41
CA PHE A 299 49.03 58.97 -4.10
C PHE A 299 48.52 58.98 -2.65
N ASN A 300 48.65 60.11 -1.96
CA ASN A 300 48.21 60.21 -0.58
C ASN A 300 46.68 60.07 -0.50
N GLY A 301 46.20 59.25 0.45
CA GLY A 301 44.77 58.90 0.59
C GLY A 301 44.24 57.78 -0.33
N LEU A 302 44.98 57.40 -1.39
CA LEU A 302 44.57 56.32 -2.31
C LEU A 302 45.19 54.95 -1.97
N LEU A 303 46.25 54.93 -1.15
CA LEU A 303 47.01 53.73 -0.81
C LEU A 303 47.22 53.61 0.71
N THR A 304 47.21 52.38 1.21
CA THR A 304 47.50 52.03 2.62
C THR A 304 48.68 51.05 2.71
N GLY A 305 49.30 50.96 3.89
CA GLY A 305 50.48 50.11 4.11
C GLY A 305 51.81 50.75 3.70
N ALA A 306 52.88 49.97 3.81
CA ALA A 306 54.26 50.42 3.54
C ALA A 306 54.92 49.51 2.51
N ARG A 307 55.70 50.06 1.57
CA ARG A 307 56.49 49.38 0.50
C ARG A 307 56.03 47.97 0.10
N SER A 308 56.39 46.92 0.86
CA SER A 308 56.07 45.51 0.56
C SER A 308 54.61 45.11 0.80
N THR A 309 53.89 45.80 1.68
CA THR A 309 52.48 45.59 2.04
C THR A 309 51.54 46.65 1.47
N LEU A 310 52.00 47.43 0.49
CA LEU A 310 51.23 48.50 -0.14
C LEU A 310 49.97 47.93 -0.81
N LYS A 311 48.79 48.44 -0.42
CA LYS A 311 47.49 48.07 -0.98
C LYS A 311 46.68 49.32 -1.34
N TRP A 312 45.66 49.14 -2.16
CA TRP A 312 44.66 50.19 -2.39
C TRP A 312 43.93 50.54 -1.09
N ALA A 313 43.69 51.83 -0.85
CA ALA A 313 42.92 52.27 0.31
C ALA A 313 41.45 51.85 0.16
N ASN A 314 40.85 51.39 1.26
CA ASN A 314 39.46 50.91 1.30
C ASN A 314 39.15 49.80 0.28
N PHE A 315 40.13 48.97 -0.07
CA PHE A 315 40.01 47.86 -1.03
C PHE A 315 39.21 46.68 -0.46
N ARG A 316 37.91 46.88 -0.38
CA ARG A 316 36.91 45.94 0.14
C ARG A 316 35.53 46.32 -0.38
N ILE A 317 34.54 45.47 -0.15
CA ILE A 317 33.13 45.83 -0.26
C ILE A 317 32.84 46.95 0.73
N LYS A 318 32.13 48.01 0.31
CA LYS A 318 31.90 49.21 1.12
C LYS A 318 30.47 49.21 1.66
N ASN A 319 30.33 49.30 2.98
CA ASN A 319 29.03 49.34 3.67
C ASN A 319 28.15 48.14 3.25
N ASN A 320 26.91 48.40 2.81
CA ASN A 320 25.98 47.43 2.25
C ASN A 320 25.92 47.50 0.71
N GLN A 321 27.02 47.87 0.03
CA GLN A 321 27.04 48.04 -1.42
C GLN A 321 27.95 47.03 -2.11
N ILE A 322 27.34 46.05 -2.78
CA ILE A 322 28.02 45.13 -3.68
C ILE A 322 28.05 45.77 -5.07
N ASP A 323 29.25 46.02 -5.58
CA ASP A 323 29.45 46.56 -6.93
C ASP A 323 29.96 45.44 -7.85
N LEU A 324 29.17 45.10 -8.87
CA LEU A 324 29.58 44.16 -9.92
C LEU A 324 30.44 44.88 -10.96
N ALA A 325 31.46 44.20 -11.50
CA ALA A 325 32.42 44.81 -12.41
C ALA A 325 31.85 45.24 -13.77
N SER A 326 30.70 44.66 -14.14
CA SER A 326 30.00 44.92 -15.40
C SER A 326 28.54 45.30 -15.13
N PRO A 327 27.87 45.99 -16.07
CA PRO A 327 26.43 46.20 -16.03
C PRO A 327 25.68 44.87 -16.16
N GLU A 328 24.68 44.69 -15.30
CA GLU A 328 23.82 43.51 -15.22
C GLU A 328 22.36 43.91 -15.23
N ASP A 329 21.71 43.82 -16.40
CA ASP A 329 20.31 44.24 -16.58
C ASP A 329 19.30 43.29 -15.92
N ASN A 330 19.69 42.01 -15.74
CA ASN A 330 18.85 40.98 -15.12
C ASN A 330 18.99 40.95 -13.59
N VAL A 331 19.74 41.88 -13.00
CA VAL A 331 19.83 42.05 -11.56
C VAL A 331 18.90 43.19 -11.17
N VAL A 332 17.84 42.89 -10.43
CA VAL A 332 16.78 43.83 -10.07
C VAL A 332 16.54 43.84 -8.56
N ALA A 333 15.87 44.87 -8.06
CA ALA A 333 15.44 44.90 -6.66
C ALA A 333 14.55 43.67 -6.35
N GLY A 334 14.78 43.04 -5.20
CA GLY A 334 14.15 41.81 -4.76
C GLY A 334 14.82 40.52 -5.22
N SER A 335 15.78 40.59 -6.16
CA SER A 335 16.58 39.43 -6.60
C SER A 335 17.59 38.98 -5.55
N TRP A 336 18.03 37.74 -5.65
CA TRP A 336 19.03 37.12 -4.79
C TRP A 336 20.42 37.21 -5.40
N ILE A 337 21.42 37.38 -4.54
CA ILE A 337 22.83 37.38 -4.87
C ILE A 337 23.54 36.49 -3.87
N ALA A 338 24.35 35.56 -4.35
CA ALA A 338 25.24 34.81 -3.48
C ALA A 338 26.69 35.18 -3.76
N LEU A 339 27.46 35.45 -2.71
CA LEU A 339 28.89 35.61 -2.81
C LEU A 339 29.57 34.31 -2.40
N VAL A 340 30.59 33.91 -3.15
CA VAL A 340 31.40 32.73 -2.90
C VAL A 340 32.85 33.20 -2.78
N SER A 341 33.45 33.04 -1.61
CA SER A 341 34.84 33.44 -1.36
C SER A 341 35.82 32.42 -1.98
N ASN A 342 37.12 32.62 -1.77
CA ASN A 342 38.16 31.62 -2.06
C ASN A 342 38.78 31.07 -0.76
N GLU A 343 38.06 31.16 0.37
CA GLU A 343 38.51 30.59 1.63
C GLU A 343 38.40 29.07 1.57
N ASP A 344 39.55 28.38 1.57
CA ASP A 344 39.61 26.93 1.53
C ASP A 344 38.84 26.30 2.70
N ASP A 345 38.28 25.11 2.48
CA ASP A 345 37.59 24.27 3.47
C ASP A 345 36.35 24.90 4.15
N MET A 346 35.82 26.02 3.65
CA MET A 346 34.60 26.66 4.18
C MET A 346 33.34 26.43 3.34
N GLY A 347 33.48 25.85 2.15
CA GLY A 347 32.39 25.58 1.23
C GLY A 347 32.11 24.10 0.99
N SER A 348 31.57 23.81 -0.19
CA SER A 348 31.30 22.46 -0.69
C SER A 348 32.23 22.11 -1.86
N ALA A 349 32.29 20.84 -2.25
CA ALA A 349 33.11 20.43 -3.41
C ALA A 349 32.76 21.18 -4.72
N ASP A 350 31.52 21.68 -4.83
CA ASP A 350 31.04 22.39 -6.02
C ASP A 350 31.16 23.92 -5.92
N LEU A 351 31.21 24.45 -4.70
CA LEU A 351 31.41 25.86 -4.36
C LEU A 351 32.39 25.89 -3.18
N PRO A 352 33.71 25.85 -3.44
CA PRO A 352 34.72 25.51 -2.42
C PRO A 352 34.91 26.56 -1.33
N GLY A 353 34.59 27.82 -1.62
CA GLY A 353 34.69 28.90 -0.65
C GLY A 353 33.46 29.07 0.22
N TYR A 354 33.60 29.90 1.25
CA TYR A 354 32.49 30.35 2.08
C TYR A 354 31.42 31.02 1.21
N VAL A 355 30.16 30.63 1.40
CA VAL A 355 29.02 31.15 0.64
C VAL A 355 28.12 31.96 1.56
N GLU A 356 27.70 33.14 1.11
CA GLU A 356 26.75 33.98 1.84
C GLU A 356 25.67 34.53 0.90
N LEU A 357 24.44 34.65 1.41
CA LEU A 357 23.26 35.01 0.62
C LEU A 357 22.71 36.39 1.00
N TYR A 358 22.59 37.24 -0.01
CA TYR A 358 22.07 38.59 0.11
C TYR A 358 20.87 38.81 -0.80
N ARG A 359 19.95 39.68 -0.37
CA ARG A 359 18.83 40.14 -1.18
C ARG A 359 19.05 41.57 -1.62
N ALA A 360 18.85 41.86 -2.91
CA ALA A 360 18.94 43.21 -3.43
C ALA A 360 17.75 44.06 -2.94
N GLU A 361 18.01 45.08 -2.13
CA GLU A 361 16.99 46.08 -1.79
C GLU A 361 16.85 47.12 -2.91
N LYS A 362 17.99 47.54 -3.47
CA LYS A 362 18.04 48.52 -4.54
C LYS A 362 19.17 48.20 -5.49
N VAL A 363 18.89 48.33 -6.78
CA VAL A 363 19.87 48.13 -7.85
C VAL A 363 19.98 49.39 -8.69
N SER A 364 21.21 49.80 -9.01
CA SER A 364 21.47 50.98 -9.81
C SER A 364 22.66 50.78 -10.74
N SER A 365 22.52 51.26 -11.98
CA SER A 365 23.60 51.25 -12.96
C SER A 365 24.32 52.60 -12.93
N MET A 366 25.62 52.58 -12.67
CA MET A 366 26.44 53.81 -12.58
C MET A 366 27.86 53.58 -13.06
N SER A 367 28.64 54.64 -13.21
CA SER A 367 30.09 54.52 -13.45
C SER A 367 30.82 54.64 -12.11
N ARG A 368 31.79 53.76 -11.87
CA ARG A 368 32.66 53.82 -10.70
C ARG A 368 34.11 53.93 -11.15
N THR A 369 34.84 54.85 -10.52
CA THR A 369 36.28 55.01 -10.68
C THR A 369 36.94 54.80 -9.33
N ASP A 370 37.69 53.72 -9.17
CA ASP A 370 38.44 53.39 -7.97
C ASP A 370 39.58 52.43 -8.34
N TYR A 371 40.58 52.29 -7.46
CA TYR A 371 41.66 51.29 -7.60
C TYR A 371 42.43 51.33 -8.94
N GLY A 372 42.56 52.52 -9.53
CA GLY A 372 43.22 52.71 -10.82
C GLY A 372 42.41 52.22 -12.02
N MET A 373 41.10 52.00 -11.85
CA MET A 373 40.18 51.52 -12.89
C MET A 373 38.93 52.38 -12.96
N SER A 374 38.27 52.36 -14.12
CA SER A 374 36.95 52.96 -14.31
C SER A 374 36.09 52.04 -15.19
N SER A 375 34.88 51.72 -14.74
CA SER A 375 33.91 50.96 -15.54
C SER A 375 32.48 51.37 -15.19
N LYS A 376 31.56 51.01 -16.08
CA LYS A 376 30.13 50.95 -15.73
C LYS A 376 29.91 49.70 -14.88
N ILE A 377 29.20 49.87 -13.77
CA ILE A 377 28.93 48.84 -12.77
C ILE A 377 27.44 48.72 -12.52
N THR A 378 27.03 47.57 -12.01
CA THR A 378 25.77 47.42 -11.28
C THR A 378 26.06 47.49 -9.79
N ARG A 379 25.54 48.50 -9.11
CA ARG A 379 25.59 48.65 -7.65
C ARG A 379 24.32 48.10 -7.02
N ILE A 380 24.50 47.23 -6.04
CA ILE A 380 23.44 46.54 -5.31
C ILE A 380 23.55 46.95 -3.85
N GLU A 381 22.52 47.60 -3.33
CA GLU A 381 22.31 47.78 -1.89
C GLU A 381 21.64 46.52 -1.35
N ILE A 382 22.23 45.90 -0.34
CA ILE A 382 21.81 44.61 0.22
C ILE A 382 21.09 44.74 1.56
N ASP A 383 20.26 43.74 1.87
CA ASP A 383 19.40 43.64 3.06
C ASP A 383 20.14 43.41 4.39
N THR A 384 21.33 42.80 4.35
CA THR A 384 22.18 42.59 5.53
C THR A 384 23.66 42.72 5.17
N THR A 385 24.48 43.16 6.14
CA THR A 385 25.95 43.20 6.00
C THR A 385 26.64 42.05 6.74
N GLU A 386 25.86 41.05 7.18
CA GLU A 386 26.37 39.87 7.85
C GLU A 386 27.42 39.16 6.99
N ASN A 387 28.51 38.76 7.63
CA ASN A 387 29.67 38.06 7.06
C ASN A 387 30.31 38.70 5.80
N ILE A 388 29.98 39.95 5.47
CA ILE A 388 30.47 40.61 4.25
C ILE A 388 32.00 40.78 4.23
N SER A 389 32.64 40.72 5.40
CA SER A 389 34.09 40.81 5.55
C SER A 389 34.87 39.60 5.02
N HIS A 390 34.22 38.45 4.80
CA HIS A 390 34.83 37.26 4.21
C HIS A 390 35.08 37.42 2.69
N PHE A 391 34.51 38.45 2.06
CA PHE A 391 34.53 38.60 0.62
C PHE A 391 35.51 39.69 0.17
N ALA A 392 36.71 39.27 -0.23
CA ALA A 392 37.70 40.15 -0.85
C ALA A 392 37.38 40.34 -2.36
N LEU A 393 37.54 41.57 -2.86
CA LEU A 393 37.14 41.93 -4.23
C LEU A 393 37.75 41.05 -5.34
N GLN A 394 38.94 40.49 -5.12
CA GLN A 394 39.68 39.66 -6.10
C GLN A 394 39.43 38.16 -5.94
N GLU A 395 38.89 37.75 -4.80
CA GLU A 395 38.76 36.35 -4.38
C GLU A 395 37.28 36.05 -4.09
N THR A 396 36.38 36.68 -4.85
CA THR A 396 34.95 36.49 -4.70
C THR A 396 34.26 36.35 -6.04
N LEU A 397 33.54 35.25 -6.20
CA LEU A 397 32.58 35.02 -7.26
C LEU A 397 31.21 35.49 -6.78
N ALA A 398 30.50 36.25 -7.61
CA ALA A 398 29.11 36.59 -7.38
C ALA A 398 28.19 35.75 -8.28
N LEU A 399 27.29 34.99 -7.69
CA LEU A 399 26.18 34.35 -8.38
C LEU A 399 25.00 35.33 -8.39
N VAL A 400 24.58 35.72 -9.59
CA VAL A 400 23.61 36.81 -9.80
C VAL A 400 22.60 36.43 -10.89
N ALA A 401 21.69 37.36 -11.18
CA ALA A 401 20.56 37.14 -12.09
C ALA A 401 19.73 35.93 -11.65
N SER A 402 19.28 35.95 -10.40
CA SER A 402 18.42 34.92 -9.83
C SER A 402 17.05 34.93 -10.51
N GLU A 403 16.63 33.79 -11.04
CA GLU A 403 15.33 33.60 -11.68
C GLU A 403 14.54 32.53 -10.91
N GLU A 404 13.27 32.80 -10.59
CA GLU A 404 12.42 31.84 -9.86
C GLU A 404 12.04 30.68 -10.77
N LEU A 405 12.24 29.46 -10.30
CA LEU A 405 11.79 28.24 -10.96
C LEU A 405 10.56 27.67 -10.25
N PRO A 406 9.50 27.31 -10.98
CA PRO A 406 8.30 26.73 -10.39
C PRO A 406 8.60 25.32 -9.86
N ILE A 407 8.46 25.14 -8.54
CA ILE A 407 8.67 23.85 -7.88
C ILE A 407 7.49 22.92 -8.20
N HIS A 408 7.79 21.74 -8.73
CA HIS A 408 6.82 20.68 -8.95
C HIS A 408 6.64 19.85 -7.67
N ARG A 409 5.42 19.35 -7.45
CA ARG A 409 5.10 18.43 -6.34
C ARG A 409 5.99 17.17 -6.38
N ARG A 410 6.45 16.70 -5.22
CA ARG A 410 7.31 15.51 -5.12
C ARG A 410 6.51 14.25 -5.42
N PRO A 411 6.95 13.38 -6.34
CA PRO A 411 6.28 12.11 -6.59
C PRO A 411 6.39 11.19 -5.39
N LEU A 412 5.31 10.49 -5.05
CA LEU A 412 5.37 9.37 -4.10
C LEU A 412 6.16 8.23 -4.74
N ARG A 413 7.18 7.74 -4.03
CA ARG A 413 8.08 6.68 -4.50
C ARG A 413 7.68 5.28 -4.02
N TYR A 414 6.59 5.18 -3.28
CA TYR A 414 6.04 3.94 -2.75
C TYR A 414 4.68 3.63 -3.41
N PRO A 415 4.32 2.34 -3.54
CA PRO A 415 2.99 1.95 -4.02
C PRO A 415 1.90 2.39 -3.04
N VAL A 416 0.63 2.30 -3.42
CA VAL A 416 -0.45 2.36 -2.43
C VAL A 416 -0.32 1.14 -1.51
N PHE A 417 -0.28 1.36 -0.20
CA PHE A 417 -0.15 0.32 0.84
C PHE A 417 -1.01 0.68 2.06
N SER A 418 -1.12 -0.25 3.01
CA SER A 418 -1.90 -0.12 4.25
C SER A 418 -3.43 -0.06 4.07
N ASP A 419 -4.15 0.25 5.14
CA ASP A 419 -5.61 0.38 5.21
C ASP A 419 -6.13 1.79 4.88
N THR A 420 -5.21 2.75 4.74
CA THR A 420 -5.52 4.16 4.54
C THR A 420 -5.14 4.61 3.13
N LEU A 421 -6.11 5.16 2.39
CA LEU A 421 -5.92 5.68 1.04
C LEU A 421 -6.04 7.20 1.02
N HIS A 422 -4.95 7.90 0.69
CA HIS A 422 -5.01 9.33 0.45
C HIS A 422 -5.52 9.62 -0.97
N LEU A 423 -6.58 10.41 -1.07
CA LEU A 423 -7.14 10.86 -2.34
C LEU A 423 -6.44 12.13 -2.81
N HIS A 424 -6.37 12.33 -4.13
CA HIS A 424 -5.72 13.52 -4.71
C HIS A 424 -6.44 14.82 -4.34
N THR A 425 -7.76 14.73 -4.20
CA THR A 425 -8.64 15.84 -3.83
C THR A 425 -9.56 15.40 -2.70
N HIS A 426 -10.07 16.37 -1.94
CA HIS A 426 -11.17 16.10 -1.00
C HIS A 426 -12.41 15.65 -1.77
N ILE A 427 -13.07 14.59 -1.28
CA ILE A 427 -14.31 14.08 -1.85
C ILE A 427 -15.36 14.05 -0.74
N ASP A 428 -16.42 14.83 -0.94
CA ASP A 428 -17.55 14.86 -0.02
C ASP A 428 -18.48 13.64 -0.21
N GLY A 429 -19.22 13.32 0.85
CA GLY A 429 -20.29 12.32 0.84
C GLY A 429 -19.85 10.87 1.01
N LEU A 430 -18.55 10.58 1.15
CA LEU A 430 -18.10 9.25 1.53
C LEU A 430 -18.48 8.95 2.98
N VAL A 431 -19.09 7.78 3.21
CA VAL A 431 -19.57 7.36 4.53
C VAL A 431 -18.84 6.12 5.04
N ALA A 432 -18.87 5.90 6.35
CA ALA A 432 -18.31 4.69 6.95
C ALA A 432 -18.98 3.43 6.40
N ASN A 433 -18.21 2.34 6.27
CA ASN A 433 -18.63 1.04 5.71
C ASN A 433 -19.05 1.05 4.23
N GLN A 434 -18.81 2.14 3.51
CA GLN A 434 -18.98 2.16 2.06
C GLN A 434 -17.84 1.40 1.36
N TYR A 435 -18.20 0.46 0.49
CA TYR A 435 -17.21 -0.28 -0.30
C TYR A 435 -16.61 0.60 -1.39
N LEU A 436 -15.28 0.52 -1.55
CA LEU A 436 -14.54 1.22 -2.60
C LEU A 436 -13.90 0.21 -3.56
N SER A 437 -14.09 0.43 -4.87
CA SER A 437 -13.40 -0.34 -5.90
C SER A 437 -12.10 0.36 -6.29
N ILE A 438 -10.97 -0.29 -6.08
CA ILE A 438 -9.64 0.25 -6.39
C ILE A 438 -9.12 -0.43 -7.66
N SER A 439 -8.69 0.38 -8.63
CA SER A 439 -8.06 -0.10 -9.86
C SER A 439 -6.73 0.63 -10.10
N GLY A 440 -5.78 -0.05 -10.74
CA GLY A 440 -4.45 0.48 -11.00
C GLY A 440 -3.47 -0.61 -11.41
N GLN A 441 -2.25 -0.20 -11.73
CA GLN A 441 -1.16 -1.15 -11.96
C GLN A 441 -0.67 -1.68 -10.62
N ARG A 442 -0.82 -3.01 -10.41
CA ARG A 442 -0.22 -3.67 -9.26
C ARG A 442 1.30 -3.60 -9.39
N GLN A 443 1.98 -3.14 -8.36
CA GLN A 443 3.43 -3.29 -8.28
C GLN A 443 3.72 -4.79 -8.29
N ARG A 444 4.56 -5.23 -9.22
CA ARG A 444 5.07 -6.60 -9.27
C ARG A 444 6.54 -6.57 -8.99
N LEU A 445 6.97 -7.29 -7.97
CA LEU A 445 8.38 -7.51 -7.70
C LEU A 445 8.76 -8.88 -8.28
N LYS A 446 9.83 -8.91 -9.08
CA LYS A 446 10.44 -10.16 -9.55
C LYS A 446 11.88 -10.21 -9.05
N VAL A 447 12.20 -11.21 -8.26
CA VAL A 447 13.58 -11.46 -7.82
C VAL A 447 14.38 -11.98 -9.01
N ALA A 448 15.51 -11.33 -9.31
CA ALA A 448 16.40 -11.77 -10.39
C ALA A 448 17.10 -13.09 -10.00
N PRO A 449 17.43 -13.97 -10.98
CA PRO A 449 18.11 -15.24 -10.70
C PRO A 449 19.42 -15.06 -9.94
N GLY A 450 19.68 -15.92 -8.95
CA GLY A 450 20.91 -15.89 -8.14
C GLY A 450 20.97 -14.83 -7.03
N ILE A 451 19.91 -14.04 -6.83
CA ILE A 451 19.80 -13.14 -5.67
C ILE A 451 19.27 -13.93 -4.46
N THR A 452 20.07 -14.00 -3.39
CA THR A 452 19.68 -14.62 -2.10
C THR A 452 19.73 -13.60 -0.97
N GLY A 453 18.92 -13.78 0.08
CA GLY A 453 18.95 -12.92 1.27
C GLY A 453 18.13 -11.63 1.16
N LEU A 454 17.22 -11.54 0.18
CA LEU A 454 16.21 -10.48 0.17
C LEU A 454 15.15 -10.76 1.24
N SER A 455 14.94 -9.79 2.12
CA SER A 455 13.77 -9.75 2.98
C SER A 455 12.81 -8.67 2.52
N LEU A 456 11.54 -9.04 2.33
CA LEU A 456 10.47 -8.08 2.14
C LEU A 456 9.82 -7.88 3.51
N GLN A 457 10.09 -6.76 4.18
CA GLN A 457 9.35 -6.43 5.40
C GLN A 457 7.94 -6.01 5.03
N ARG A 458 7.00 -6.93 5.18
CA ARG A 458 5.57 -6.62 5.12
C ARG A 458 5.09 -6.18 6.51
N GLU A 459 4.06 -5.33 6.56
CA GLU A 459 3.43 -4.95 7.83
C GLU A 459 2.84 -6.16 8.60
N ASP A 460 2.55 -7.28 7.90
CA ASP A 460 2.10 -8.54 8.50
C ASP A 460 3.23 -9.38 9.13
N GLY A 461 4.48 -8.94 9.05
CA GLY A 461 5.66 -9.62 9.61
C GLY A 461 6.19 -10.81 8.81
N SER A 462 5.62 -11.12 7.63
CA SER A 462 6.18 -12.13 6.72
C SER A 462 7.36 -11.55 5.93
N ASN A 463 8.51 -12.25 5.91
CA ASN A 463 9.80 -11.62 5.61
C ASN A 463 10.64 -12.30 4.51
N THR A 464 10.23 -13.41 3.90
CA THR A 464 11.10 -14.14 2.96
C THR A 464 10.51 -14.19 1.57
N LEU A 465 11.24 -13.66 0.59
CA LEU A 465 11.01 -13.91 -0.83
C LEU A 465 12.03 -14.94 -1.32
N ASN A 466 11.56 -16.01 -1.93
CA ASN A 466 12.41 -16.99 -2.60
C ASN A 466 12.63 -16.61 -4.07
N GLU A 467 13.64 -17.24 -4.68
CA GLU A 467 13.85 -17.15 -6.12
C GLU A 467 12.57 -17.59 -6.86
N SER A 468 12.17 -16.83 -7.89
CA SER A 468 10.95 -17.04 -8.70
C SER A 468 9.64 -16.55 -8.07
N ASP A 469 9.64 -16.05 -6.85
CA ASP A 469 8.43 -15.47 -6.26
C ASP A 469 8.00 -14.24 -7.06
N SER A 470 6.69 -14.19 -7.38
CA SER A 470 6.02 -13.03 -7.95
C SER A 470 5.04 -12.51 -6.92
N VAL A 471 5.26 -11.30 -6.43
CA VAL A 471 4.40 -10.62 -5.44
C VAL A 471 3.82 -9.36 -6.06
#